data_AF-A0A3D1MCR0-F1
#
_entry.id   AF-A0A3D1MCR0-F1
#
_cell.length_a   1.000
_cell.length_b   1.000
_cell.length_c   1.000
_cell.angle_alpha   90.00
_cell.angle_beta   90.00
_cell.angle_gamma   90.00
#
_symmetry.space_group_name_H-M   'P 1'
#
loop_
_entity.id
_entity.type
_entity.pdbx_description
1 polymer ?
#
loop_
_entity_poly.entity_id
_entity_poly.type
_entity_poly.pdbx_seq_one_letter_code
_entity_poly.pdbx_strand_id
1 'polypeptide(L)'
;MLLLMIHVYLSASMEPVIHRILEAVTRRKTTLENVNWWNSAAMYPFIFLGIHHLESPTSTSRLVLEVLMLLVFVLSYAFMIRLINDRFDIDSDAIGGKRNLYNTTSSAWLDFLIVFFALLVVFIWTPLSKNPYLTIIIASFAPIAGLLYSHRLIRLKERGFWAALTDSAYVFVLPSAVLISIGSKAEFVLFWACVFLWIYGLPNMLYHHLADFDHDERSNTHTFGRSHPELSKKLIKGFSLIVILAILPALGYATIEFLARPYVFCIVFGLLIWTEVSRNTRSSHSYLLWIHTKWFLARQVLLAFFLCYTWQEEAYVLFATGIVLFGQLFWWRLVSLFTNVLTRTLHLGRKLYFVVRKGSSLGVNYAIYWLFRLFGVDLKTLNTSAMGYFKSRLKK
;
A
#
# COMPACT_ATOMS: atom_id res chain seq x y z
N MET A 1 -13.51 -7.75 23.42
CA MET A 1 -14.06 -8.14 22.10
C MET A 1 -13.38 -7.40 20.94
N LEU A 2 -13.35 -6.06 20.91
CA LEU A 2 -12.61 -5.29 19.88
C LEU A 2 -11.12 -5.65 19.78
N LEU A 3 -10.41 -5.76 20.91
CA LEU A 3 -9.01 -6.24 20.93
C LEU A 3 -8.86 -7.69 20.48
N LEU A 4 -9.87 -8.53 20.69
CA LEU A 4 -9.88 -9.91 20.20
C LEU A 4 -10.14 -9.95 18.69
N MET A 5 -10.98 -9.06 18.16
CA MET A 5 -11.22 -8.90 16.72
C MET A 5 -10.02 -8.25 16.01
N ILE A 6 -9.37 -7.29 16.64
CA ILE A 6 -8.08 -6.73 16.19
C ILE A 6 -7.02 -7.82 16.27
N HIS A 7 -6.96 -8.61 17.34
CA HIS A 7 -6.02 -9.71 17.45
C HIS A 7 -6.32 -10.86 16.47
N VAL A 8 -7.59 -11.16 16.16
CA VAL A 8 -8.01 -12.17 15.17
C VAL A 8 -7.82 -11.65 13.74
N TYR A 9 -8.06 -10.36 13.48
CA TYR A 9 -7.74 -9.73 12.20
C TYR A 9 -6.22 -9.64 12.02
N LEU A 10 -5.49 -9.20 13.05
CA LEU A 10 -4.03 -9.17 13.07
C LEU A 10 -3.43 -10.56 13.14
N SER A 11 -4.05 -11.61 13.67
CA SER A 11 -3.49 -12.98 13.64
C SER A 11 -3.85 -13.68 12.34
N ALA A 12 -5.08 -13.53 11.84
CA ALA A 12 -5.47 -13.99 10.51
C ALA A 12 -4.85 -13.18 9.36
N SER A 13 -4.29 -12.00 9.62
CA SER A 13 -3.44 -11.25 8.68
C SER A 13 -1.96 -11.40 8.99
N MET A 14 -1.51 -11.50 10.25
CA MET A 14 -0.08 -11.54 10.62
C MET A 14 0.53 -12.93 10.76
N GLU A 15 -0.22 -13.96 11.16
CA GLU A 15 0.27 -15.35 11.18
C GLU A 15 0.50 -15.85 9.75
N PRO A 16 -0.39 -15.54 8.77
CA PRO A 16 -0.04 -15.70 7.39
C PRO A 16 1.01 -14.69 6.95
N VAL A 17 1.14 -13.46 7.48
CA VAL A 17 2.22 -12.57 7.01
C VAL A 17 3.60 -13.02 7.42
N ILE A 18 3.86 -13.61 8.59
CA ILE A 18 5.21 -14.13 8.91
C ILE A 18 5.51 -15.40 8.08
N HIS A 19 4.55 -16.30 7.96
CA HIS A 19 4.69 -17.52 7.14
C HIS A 19 4.73 -17.19 5.63
N ARG A 20 3.96 -16.19 5.18
CA ARG A 20 3.96 -15.58 3.83
C ARG A 20 5.12 -14.61 3.61
N ILE A 21 5.80 -14.12 4.64
CA ILE A 21 7.07 -13.36 4.53
C ILE A 21 8.19 -14.35 4.25
N LEU A 22 8.22 -15.48 4.97
CA LEU A 22 9.13 -16.60 4.66
C LEU A 22 8.83 -17.20 3.28
N GLU A 23 7.55 -17.35 2.91
CA GLU A 23 7.11 -17.71 1.56
C GLU A 23 7.30 -16.59 0.53
N ALA A 24 7.26 -15.29 0.86
CA ALA A 24 7.49 -14.17 -0.08
C ALA A 24 8.98 -14.00 -0.40
N VAL A 25 9.84 -14.27 0.60
CA VAL A 25 11.29 -14.32 0.43
C VAL A 25 11.68 -15.50 -0.48
N THR A 26 10.90 -16.58 -0.50
CA THR A 26 11.15 -17.77 -1.34
C THR A 26 10.32 -17.84 -2.64
N ARG A 27 9.14 -17.19 -2.71
CA ARG A 27 8.25 -17.07 -3.89
C ARG A 27 7.85 -15.60 -4.09
N ARG A 28 8.62 -14.89 -4.93
CA ARG A 28 8.61 -13.42 -5.13
C ARG A 28 7.31 -12.75 -5.62
N LYS A 29 6.18 -13.43 -5.85
CA LYS A 29 5.08 -12.86 -6.69
C LYS A 29 3.73 -12.65 -6.01
N THR A 30 3.23 -13.54 -5.16
CA THR A 30 1.77 -13.63 -4.90
C THR A 30 1.26 -12.97 -3.61
N THR A 31 2.13 -12.61 -2.66
CA THR A 31 1.70 -12.19 -1.31
C THR A 31 1.70 -10.68 -1.08
N LEU A 32 2.46 -9.91 -1.88
CA LEU A 32 2.50 -8.44 -1.81
C LEU A 32 1.29 -7.77 -2.47
N GLU A 33 0.64 -8.42 -3.43
CA GLU A 33 -0.47 -7.81 -4.18
C GLU A 33 -1.78 -7.81 -3.38
N ASN A 34 -2.04 -8.88 -2.63
CA ASN A 34 -3.26 -9.07 -1.85
C ASN A 34 -3.38 -8.18 -0.60
N VAL A 35 -2.26 -7.72 -0.03
CA VAL A 35 -2.25 -6.88 1.18
C VAL A 35 -2.33 -5.38 0.84
N ASN A 36 -1.99 -4.97 -0.39
CA ASN A 36 -1.80 -3.55 -0.69
C ASN A 36 -3.09 -2.78 -1.01
N TRP A 37 -4.14 -3.43 -1.52
CA TRP A 37 -5.30 -2.71 -2.04
C TRP A 37 -6.35 -2.38 -0.98
N TRP A 38 -6.60 -3.29 -0.03
CA TRP A 38 -7.51 -3.01 1.08
C TRP A 38 -6.93 -1.92 1.99
N ASN A 39 -5.62 -1.98 2.25
CA ASN A 39 -4.91 -0.94 3.00
C ASN A 39 -5.07 0.44 2.35
N SER A 40 -5.17 0.50 1.02
CA SER A 40 -5.49 1.76 0.37
C SER A 40 -6.94 2.20 0.48
N ALA A 41 -7.89 1.29 0.30
CA ALA A 41 -9.32 1.61 0.36
C ALA A 41 -9.72 2.07 1.77
N ALA A 42 -9.19 1.39 2.80
CA ALA A 42 -9.46 1.67 4.20
C ALA A 42 -8.97 3.05 4.67
N MET A 43 -8.03 3.70 3.97
CA MET A 43 -7.51 5.02 4.34
C MET A 43 -8.48 6.17 4.02
N TYR A 44 -9.29 6.05 2.96
CA TYR A 44 -10.12 7.15 2.48
C TYR A 44 -11.20 7.61 3.46
N PRO A 45 -11.90 6.70 4.17
CA PRO A 45 -12.81 7.12 5.22
C PRO A 45 -12.14 7.97 6.32
N PHE A 46 -10.88 7.71 6.66
CA PHE A 46 -10.15 8.54 7.63
C PHE A 46 -9.84 9.94 7.07
N ILE A 47 -9.52 10.04 5.78
CA ILE A 47 -9.33 11.34 5.10
C ILE A 47 -10.65 12.12 5.09
N PHE A 48 -11.77 11.45 4.80
CA PHE A 48 -13.10 12.07 4.81
C PHE A 48 -13.49 12.54 6.21
N LEU A 49 -13.22 11.74 7.24
CA LEU A 49 -13.43 12.15 8.62
C LEU A 49 -12.55 13.35 8.97
N GLY A 50 -11.29 13.37 8.52
CA GLY A 50 -10.42 14.54 8.64
C GLY A 50 -11.05 15.79 8.02
N ILE A 51 -11.44 15.74 6.74
CA ILE A 51 -12.10 16.85 6.03
C ILE A 51 -13.35 17.33 6.79
N HIS A 52 -14.16 16.40 7.29
CA HIS A 52 -15.35 16.72 8.09
C HIS A 52 -14.99 17.58 9.31
N HIS A 53 -13.98 17.20 10.09
CA HIS A 53 -13.56 17.96 11.28
C HIS A 53 -12.90 19.29 10.93
N LEU A 54 -12.27 19.44 9.77
CA LEU A 54 -11.69 20.74 9.38
C LEU A 54 -12.77 21.78 9.09
N GLU A 55 -13.84 21.35 8.43
CA GLU A 55 -14.96 22.22 8.05
C GLU A 55 -15.97 22.38 9.18
N SER A 56 -15.96 21.48 10.15
CA SER A 56 -16.86 21.48 11.30
C SER A 56 -16.15 20.89 12.53
N PRO A 57 -15.23 21.65 13.16
CA PRO A 57 -14.51 21.18 14.33
C PRO A 57 -15.44 20.71 15.44
N THR A 58 -15.07 19.62 16.10
CA THR A 58 -15.82 19.07 17.24
C THR A 58 -14.89 18.83 18.41
N SER A 59 -15.45 18.47 19.58
CA SER A 59 -14.62 18.15 20.74
C SER A 59 -13.73 16.92 20.48
N THR A 60 -12.54 16.90 21.06
CA THR A 60 -11.60 15.76 21.01
C THR A 60 -12.27 14.44 21.40
N SER A 61 -13.14 14.45 22.42
CA SER A 61 -13.91 13.27 22.84
C SER A 61 -14.82 12.72 21.75
N ARG A 62 -15.47 13.60 20.98
CA ARG A 62 -16.34 13.23 19.86
C ARG A 62 -15.51 12.70 18.70
N LEU A 63 -14.39 13.33 18.37
CA LEU A 63 -13.46 12.83 17.37
C LEU A 63 -12.96 11.42 17.71
N VAL A 64 -12.57 11.17 18.96
CA VAL A 64 -12.12 9.83 19.40
C VAL A 64 -13.24 8.80 19.21
N LEU A 65 -14.48 9.12 19.57
CA LEU A 65 -15.63 8.25 19.35
C LEU A 65 -15.85 7.97 17.86
N GLU A 66 -15.82 8.99 17.01
CA GLU A 66 -16.00 8.86 15.56
C GLU A 66 -14.87 8.02 14.92
N VAL A 67 -13.63 8.17 15.38
CA VAL A 67 -12.51 7.33 14.94
C VAL A 67 -12.71 5.87 15.35
N LEU A 68 -13.16 5.61 16.59
CA LEU A 68 -13.45 4.25 17.05
C LEU A 68 -14.60 3.62 16.27
N MET A 69 -15.66 4.39 16.00
CA MET A 69 -16.79 3.94 15.18
C MET A 69 -16.36 3.69 13.74
N LEU A 70 -15.51 4.53 13.18
CA LEU A 70 -14.95 4.32 11.85
C LEU A 70 -14.11 3.04 11.78
N LEU A 71 -13.31 2.76 12.81
CA LEU A 71 -12.54 1.52 12.89
C LEU A 71 -13.45 0.29 12.91
N VAL A 72 -14.48 0.29 13.75
CA VAL A 72 -15.46 -0.81 13.81
C VAL A 72 -16.19 -0.93 12.48
N PHE A 73 -16.57 0.17 11.86
CA PHE A 73 -17.23 0.20 10.56
C PHE A 73 -16.37 -0.43 9.47
N VAL A 74 -15.13 0.05 9.27
CA VAL A 74 -14.22 -0.46 8.22
C VAL A 74 -13.89 -1.94 8.43
N LEU A 75 -13.66 -2.37 9.67
CA LEU A 75 -13.42 -3.78 9.97
C LEU A 75 -14.66 -4.63 9.69
N SER A 76 -15.83 -4.22 10.18
CA SER A 76 -17.10 -4.92 9.94
C SER A 76 -17.39 -5.03 8.45
N TYR A 77 -17.17 -3.94 7.71
CA TYR A 77 -17.29 -3.90 6.26
C TYR A 77 -16.38 -4.92 5.58
N ALA A 78 -15.09 -4.90 5.90
CA ALA A 78 -14.09 -5.82 5.32
C ALA A 78 -14.45 -7.28 5.57
N PHE A 79 -14.79 -7.60 6.83
CA PHE A 79 -15.17 -8.95 7.24
C PHE A 79 -16.44 -9.40 6.56
N MET A 80 -17.48 -8.56 6.54
CA MET A 80 -18.75 -8.86 5.90
C MET A 80 -18.56 -9.19 4.42
N ILE A 81 -17.92 -8.32 3.64
CA ILE A 81 -17.71 -8.53 2.20
C ILE A 81 -16.91 -9.81 1.95
N ARG A 82 -15.85 -10.05 2.74
CA ARG A 82 -15.07 -11.27 2.62
C ARG A 82 -15.89 -12.53 2.90
N LEU A 83 -16.70 -12.53 3.96
CA LEU A 83 -17.54 -13.68 4.31
C LEU A 83 -18.62 -13.92 3.26
N ILE A 84 -19.22 -12.86 2.70
CA ILE A 84 -20.15 -12.96 1.57
C ILE A 84 -19.46 -13.61 0.37
N ASN A 85 -18.24 -13.18 0.01
CA ASN A 85 -17.49 -13.79 -1.09
C ASN A 85 -17.21 -15.27 -0.82
N ASP A 86 -16.65 -15.59 0.36
CA ASP A 86 -16.35 -16.97 0.76
C ASP A 86 -17.62 -17.85 0.72
N ARG A 87 -18.79 -17.31 1.12
CA ARG A 87 -20.06 -18.05 1.09
C ARG A 87 -20.47 -18.53 -0.30
N PHE A 88 -20.25 -17.69 -1.32
CA PHE A 88 -20.69 -17.97 -2.70
C PHE A 88 -19.60 -18.58 -3.58
N ASP A 89 -18.34 -18.49 -3.17
CA ASP A 89 -17.17 -18.94 -3.93
C ASP A 89 -16.56 -20.25 -3.44
N ILE A 90 -17.27 -21.02 -2.62
CA ILE A 90 -16.81 -22.31 -2.07
C ILE A 90 -16.21 -23.22 -3.16
N ASP A 91 -16.96 -23.46 -4.23
CA ASP A 91 -16.57 -24.36 -5.32
C ASP A 91 -15.40 -23.78 -6.14
N SER A 92 -15.48 -22.50 -6.51
CA SER A 92 -14.46 -21.83 -7.30
C SER A 92 -13.13 -21.67 -6.55
N ASP A 93 -13.18 -21.39 -5.25
CA ASP A 93 -12.00 -21.31 -4.39
C ASP A 93 -11.35 -22.70 -4.25
N ALA A 94 -12.15 -23.76 -4.11
CA ALA A 94 -11.64 -25.13 -4.04
C ALA A 94 -10.89 -25.52 -5.33
N ILE A 95 -11.45 -25.21 -6.50
CA ILE A 95 -10.79 -25.44 -7.81
C ILE A 95 -9.52 -24.59 -7.93
N GLY A 96 -9.55 -23.34 -7.47
CA GLY A 96 -8.41 -22.43 -7.48
C GLY A 96 -7.29 -22.79 -6.50
N GLY A 97 -7.55 -23.73 -5.58
CA GLY A 97 -6.65 -24.11 -4.48
C GLY A 97 -6.59 -23.07 -3.35
N LYS A 98 -7.59 -22.20 -3.26
CA LYS A 98 -7.70 -21.15 -2.25
C LYS A 98 -8.44 -21.66 -1.02
N ARG A 99 -7.94 -21.33 0.17
CA ARG A 99 -8.62 -21.67 1.43
C ARG A 99 -9.86 -20.80 1.59
N ASN A 100 -11.01 -21.45 1.74
CA ASN A 100 -12.31 -20.83 2.00
C ASN A 100 -12.77 -21.13 3.44
N LEU A 101 -13.27 -20.13 4.17
CA LEU A 101 -13.66 -20.29 5.57
C LEU A 101 -14.83 -21.27 5.77
N TYR A 102 -15.74 -21.38 4.80
CA TYR A 102 -16.89 -22.30 4.88
C TYR A 102 -16.49 -23.77 4.78
N ASN A 103 -15.28 -24.08 4.32
CA ASN A 103 -14.77 -25.46 4.29
C ASN A 103 -14.23 -25.92 5.65
N THR A 104 -13.91 -25.01 6.56
CA THR A 104 -13.26 -25.34 7.85
C THR A 104 -14.08 -24.96 9.09
N THR A 105 -15.17 -24.22 8.91
CA THR A 105 -15.93 -23.59 9.99
C THR A 105 -17.43 -23.80 9.78
N SER A 106 -18.20 -23.80 10.86
CA SER A 106 -19.67 -23.92 10.80
C SER A 106 -20.31 -22.84 9.93
N SER A 107 -21.05 -23.25 8.90
CA SER A 107 -21.77 -22.34 7.99
C SER A 107 -22.77 -21.45 8.72
N ALA A 108 -23.51 -22.02 9.68
CA ALA A 108 -24.49 -21.25 10.46
C ALA A 108 -23.85 -20.12 11.28
N TRP A 109 -22.66 -20.37 11.82
CA TRP A 109 -21.89 -19.35 12.53
C TRP A 109 -21.38 -18.25 11.59
N LEU A 110 -20.85 -18.62 10.42
CA LEU A 110 -20.39 -17.65 9.43
C LEU A 110 -21.56 -16.82 8.85
N ASP A 111 -22.71 -17.44 8.61
CA ASP A 111 -23.93 -16.75 8.15
C ASP A 111 -24.44 -15.77 9.22
N PHE A 112 -24.41 -16.16 10.50
CA PHE A 112 -24.68 -15.24 11.62
C PHE A 112 -23.71 -14.06 11.62
N LEU A 113 -22.41 -14.29 11.42
CA LEU A 113 -21.42 -13.22 11.36
C LEU A 113 -21.65 -12.26 10.19
N ILE A 114 -22.07 -12.75 9.02
CA ILE A 114 -22.44 -11.89 7.89
C ILE A 114 -23.56 -10.94 8.30
N VAL A 115 -24.64 -11.46 8.90
CA VAL A 115 -25.78 -10.65 9.35
C VAL A 115 -25.35 -9.66 10.44
N PHE A 116 -24.60 -10.12 11.44
CA PHE A 116 -24.09 -9.29 12.53
C PHE A 116 -23.26 -8.12 11.99
N PHE A 117 -22.31 -8.37 11.10
CA PHE A 117 -21.49 -7.31 10.51
C PHE A 117 -22.28 -6.40 9.57
N ALA A 118 -23.26 -6.93 8.83
CA ALA A 118 -24.15 -6.10 8.02
C ALA A 118 -24.94 -5.11 8.87
N LEU A 119 -25.48 -5.56 10.00
CA LEU A 119 -26.17 -4.68 10.94
C LEU A 119 -25.22 -3.63 11.52
N LEU A 120 -23.99 -4.01 11.89
CA LEU A 120 -22.99 -3.03 12.34
C LEU A 120 -22.69 -1.99 11.25
N VAL A 121 -22.45 -2.41 10.01
CA VAL A 121 -22.19 -1.48 8.89
C VAL A 121 -23.34 -0.50 8.69
N VAL A 122 -24.59 -0.98 8.74
CA VAL A 122 -25.78 -0.15 8.50
C VAL A 122 -26.07 0.82 9.65
N PHE A 123 -25.96 0.35 10.89
CA PHE A 123 -26.46 1.08 12.06
C PHE A 123 -25.39 1.80 12.86
N ILE A 124 -24.10 1.52 12.68
CA ILE A 124 -23.07 2.11 13.55
C ILE A 124 -23.08 3.64 13.50
N TRP A 125 -23.28 4.26 12.35
CA TRP A 125 -23.24 5.72 12.22
C TRP A 125 -24.54 6.44 12.57
N THR A 126 -25.65 5.72 12.73
CA THR A 126 -26.97 6.35 12.95
C THR A 126 -27.04 7.23 14.20
N PRO A 127 -26.38 6.93 15.34
CA PRO A 127 -26.42 7.78 16.53
C PRO A 127 -25.75 9.14 16.34
N LEU A 128 -24.82 9.28 15.38
CA LEU A 128 -24.07 10.51 15.14
C LEU A 128 -24.55 11.29 13.92
N SER A 129 -25.46 10.69 13.13
CA SER A 129 -25.91 11.28 11.88
C SER A 129 -26.97 12.36 12.09
N LYS A 130 -26.84 13.48 11.37
CA LYS A 130 -27.89 14.49 11.25
C LYS A 130 -29.13 13.98 10.49
N ASN A 131 -28.95 12.99 9.61
CA ASN A 131 -30.02 12.34 8.86
C ASN A 131 -29.87 10.81 8.93
N PRO A 132 -30.40 10.17 9.99
CA PRO A 132 -30.22 8.73 10.20
C PRO A 132 -30.84 7.90 9.07
N TYR A 133 -31.92 8.37 8.43
CA TYR A 133 -32.53 7.67 7.30
C TYR A 133 -31.61 7.65 6.08
N LEU A 134 -31.01 8.80 5.73
CA LEU A 134 -30.04 8.86 4.63
C LEU A 134 -28.81 7.99 4.92
N THR A 135 -28.35 7.98 6.17
CA THR A 135 -27.25 7.11 6.62
C THR A 135 -27.58 5.64 6.41
N ILE A 136 -28.76 5.20 6.86
CA ILE A 136 -29.22 3.81 6.69
C ILE A 136 -29.30 3.47 5.20
N ILE A 137 -29.87 4.35 4.37
CA ILE A 137 -29.98 4.13 2.91
C ILE A 137 -28.60 3.95 2.29
N ILE A 138 -27.67 4.88 2.52
CA ILE A 138 -26.31 4.81 1.96
C ILE A 138 -25.59 3.57 2.47
N ALA A 139 -25.58 3.33 3.78
CA ALA A 139 -24.87 2.21 4.37
C ALA A 139 -25.45 0.84 3.96
N SER A 140 -26.76 0.76 3.69
CA SER A 140 -27.42 -0.47 3.21
C SER A 140 -26.96 -0.91 1.83
N PHE A 141 -26.44 0.01 0.99
CA PHE A 141 -25.84 -0.39 -0.28
C PHE A 141 -24.63 -1.31 -0.09
N ALA A 142 -24.00 -1.36 1.09
CA ALA A 142 -22.80 -2.17 1.31
C ALA A 142 -23.09 -3.67 1.33
N PRO A 143 -23.96 -4.18 2.22
CA PRO A 143 -24.35 -5.58 2.18
C PRO A 143 -25.04 -5.93 0.86
N ILE A 144 -25.87 -5.02 0.31
CA ILE A 144 -26.55 -5.26 -0.97
C ILE A 144 -25.52 -5.42 -2.09
N ALA A 145 -24.54 -4.52 -2.23
CA ALA A 145 -23.51 -4.60 -3.26
C ALA A 145 -22.67 -5.87 -3.12
N GLY A 146 -22.27 -6.24 -1.91
CA GLY A 146 -21.54 -7.50 -1.66
C GLY A 146 -22.34 -8.73 -2.12
N LEU A 147 -23.64 -8.77 -1.80
CA LEU A 147 -24.53 -9.84 -2.27
C LEU A 147 -24.68 -9.82 -3.78
N LEU A 148 -24.99 -8.69 -4.42
CA LEU A 148 -25.13 -8.59 -5.87
C LEU A 148 -23.85 -9.00 -6.60
N TYR A 149 -22.69 -8.67 -6.03
CA TYR A 149 -21.38 -8.99 -6.58
C TYR A 149 -21.09 -10.49 -6.60
N SER A 150 -21.43 -11.22 -5.53
CA SER A 150 -21.02 -12.62 -5.34
C SER A 150 -22.13 -13.65 -5.52
N HIS A 151 -23.39 -13.27 -5.29
CA HIS A 151 -24.52 -14.20 -5.33
C HIS A 151 -24.71 -14.83 -6.72
N ARG A 152 -24.89 -16.16 -6.76
CA ARG A 152 -24.92 -16.98 -8.00
C ARG A 152 -25.87 -16.47 -9.09
N LEU A 153 -27.05 -15.97 -8.72
CA LEU A 153 -28.06 -15.49 -9.68
C LEU A 153 -27.64 -14.23 -10.44
N ILE A 154 -26.89 -13.33 -9.80
CA ILE A 154 -26.58 -12.00 -10.35
C ILE A 154 -25.12 -11.92 -10.73
N ARG A 155 -24.25 -12.24 -9.75
CA ARG A 155 -22.80 -12.40 -9.84
C ARG A 155 -22.16 -11.29 -10.67
N LEU A 156 -22.31 -10.04 -10.23
CA LEU A 156 -21.84 -8.86 -10.98
C LEU A 156 -20.35 -8.95 -11.34
N LYS A 157 -19.54 -9.66 -10.55
CA LYS A 157 -18.12 -9.89 -10.84
C LYS A 157 -17.83 -10.56 -12.19
N GLU A 158 -18.81 -11.25 -12.78
CA GLU A 158 -18.73 -11.89 -14.11
C GLU A 158 -19.40 -11.06 -15.22
N ARG A 159 -19.86 -9.84 -14.93
CA ARG A 159 -20.59 -8.98 -15.89
C ARG A 159 -19.66 -8.02 -16.65
N GLY A 160 -18.46 -8.48 -16.99
CA GLY A 160 -17.49 -7.70 -17.76
C GLY A 160 -17.11 -6.39 -17.07
N PHE A 161 -17.11 -5.26 -17.81
CA PHE A 161 -16.65 -3.97 -17.27
C PHE A 161 -17.51 -3.47 -16.09
N TRP A 162 -18.79 -3.86 -16.03
CA TRP A 162 -19.67 -3.54 -14.91
C TRP A 162 -19.15 -4.08 -13.58
N ALA A 163 -18.45 -5.22 -13.59
CA ALA A 163 -17.77 -5.74 -12.42
C ALA A 163 -16.82 -4.68 -11.83
N ALA A 164 -15.93 -4.11 -12.66
CA ALA A 164 -14.94 -3.13 -12.21
C ALA A 164 -15.58 -1.82 -11.74
N LEU A 165 -16.67 -1.38 -12.38
CA LEU A 165 -17.43 -0.20 -11.95
C LEU A 165 -18.03 -0.41 -10.56
N THR A 166 -18.69 -1.56 -10.34
CA THR A 166 -19.31 -1.91 -9.06
C THR A 166 -18.26 -2.12 -7.97
N ASP A 167 -17.18 -2.84 -8.27
CA ASP A 167 -16.08 -3.10 -7.32
C ASP A 167 -15.43 -1.79 -6.88
N SER A 168 -15.19 -0.88 -7.83
CA SER A 168 -14.63 0.44 -7.52
C SER A 168 -15.58 1.25 -6.62
N ALA A 169 -16.87 1.22 -6.91
CA ALA A 169 -17.86 1.96 -6.13
C ALA A 169 -17.95 1.42 -4.69
N TYR A 170 -18.16 0.12 -4.51
CA TYR A 170 -18.35 -0.41 -3.16
C TYR A 170 -17.04 -0.41 -2.36
N VAL A 171 -15.88 -0.65 -2.98
CA VAL A 171 -14.60 -0.66 -2.23
C VAL A 171 -14.13 0.74 -1.86
N PHE A 172 -14.17 1.71 -2.78
CA PHE A 172 -13.57 3.03 -2.55
C PHE A 172 -14.56 4.11 -2.12
N VAL A 173 -15.76 4.10 -2.70
CA VAL A 173 -16.74 5.17 -2.49
C VAL A 173 -17.53 4.90 -1.22
N LEU A 174 -18.11 3.71 -1.12
CA LEU A 174 -19.14 3.44 -0.13
C LEU A 174 -18.68 3.55 1.33
N PRO A 175 -17.46 3.12 1.70
CA PRO A 175 -16.97 3.31 3.07
C PRO A 175 -16.83 4.78 3.45
N SER A 176 -16.62 5.66 2.46
CA SER A 176 -16.43 7.10 2.67
C SER A 176 -17.75 7.87 2.54
N ALA A 177 -18.67 7.42 1.68
CA ALA A 177 -19.94 8.08 1.41
C ALA A 177 -20.86 8.18 2.64
N VAL A 178 -20.77 7.22 3.57
CA VAL A 178 -21.52 7.26 4.84
C VAL A 178 -21.15 8.50 5.69
N LEU A 179 -19.96 9.07 5.51
CA LEU A 179 -19.55 10.28 6.23
C LEU A 179 -20.23 11.55 5.69
N ILE A 180 -20.78 11.52 4.46
CA ILE A 180 -21.59 12.62 3.91
C ILE A 180 -22.86 12.79 4.75
N SER A 181 -23.50 11.69 5.14
CA SER A 181 -24.77 11.73 5.88
C SER A 181 -24.62 12.06 7.37
N ILE A 182 -23.39 12.16 7.89
CA ILE A 182 -23.11 12.71 9.22
C ILE A 182 -23.33 14.24 9.23
N GLY A 183 -23.31 14.85 8.05
CA GLY A 183 -23.75 16.23 7.80
C GLY A 183 -22.67 17.24 8.16
N SER A 184 -22.06 17.82 7.13
CA SER A 184 -20.95 18.75 7.24
C SER A 184 -21.15 19.93 6.31
N LYS A 185 -20.47 21.05 6.56
CA LYS A 185 -20.42 22.14 5.57
C LYS A 185 -19.73 21.73 4.26
N ALA A 186 -19.02 20.60 4.28
CA ALA A 186 -18.26 20.05 3.16
C ALA A 186 -19.03 19.04 2.30
N GLU A 187 -20.35 18.89 2.44
CA GLU A 187 -21.14 17.86 1.72
C GLU A 187 -20.87 17.85 0.21
N PHE A 188 -20.83 19.02 -0.43
CA PHE A 188 -20.51 19.15 -1.85
C PHE A 188 -19.09 18.66 -2.18
N VAL A 189 -18.10 19.01 -1.34
CA VAL A 189 -16.70 18.57 -1.51
C VAL A 189 -16.60 17.05 -1.34
N LEU A 190 -17.25 16.49 -0.31
CA LEU A 190 -17.24 15.05 -0.03
C LEU A 190 -17.94 14.25 -1.14
N PHE A 191 -19.00 14.79 -1.74
CA PHE A 191 -19.65 14.19 -2.91
C PHE A 191 -18.70 14.10 -4.11
N TRP A 192 -18.04 15.20 -4.46
CA TRP A 192 -17.06 15.18 -5.56
C TRP A 192 -15.83 14.34 -5.23
N ALA A 193 -15.41 14.29 -3.97
CA ALA A 193 -14.39 13.37 -3.50
C ALA A 193 -14.83 11.90 -3.71
N CYS A 194 -16.11 11.56 -3.48
CA CYS A 194 -16.65 10.23 -3.80
C CYS A 194 -16.58 9.92 -5.30
N VAL A 195 -16.96 10.86 -6.17
CA VAL A 195 -16.84 10.70 -7.63
C VAL A 195 -15.38 10.50 -8.04
N PHE A 196 -14.47 11.29 -7.48
CA PHE A 196 -13.04 11.14 -7.71
C PHE A 196 -12.53 9.77 -7.24
N LEU A 197 -12.91 9.32 -6.04
CA LEU A 197 -12.54 8.01 -5.50
C LEU A 197 -13.06 6.87 -6.36
N TRP A 198 -14.25 7.02 -6.95
CA TRP A 198 -14.78 6.03 -7.87
C TRP A 198 -13.91 5.91 -9.13
N ILE A 199 -13.55 7.04 -9.76
CA ILE A 199 -12.68 7.04 -10.93
C ILE A 199 -11.28 6.53 -10.56
N TYR A 200 -10.79 6.92 -9.39
CA TYR A 200 -9.53 6.47 -8.81
C TYR A 200 -9.48 4.96 -8.59
N GLY A 201 -10.58 4.37 -8.12
CA GLY A 201 -10.66 2.95 -7.83
C GLY A 201 -10.68 2.06 -9.08
N LEU A 202 -11.15 2.56 -10.23
CA LEU A 202 -11.24 1.79 -11.47
C LEU A 202 -9.93 1.16 -11.94
N PRO A 203 -8.81 1.91 -12.10
CA PRO A 203 -7.55 1.30 -12.51
C PRO A 203 -7.03 0.30 -11.48
N ASN A 204 -7.33 0.48 -10.19
CA ASN A 204 -6.98 -0.50 -9.16
C ASN A 204 -7.78 -1.81 -9.35
N MET A 205 -9.10 -1.72 -9.53
CA MET A 205 -9.96 -2.90 -9.71
C MET A 205 -9.69 -3.65 -11.01
N LEU A 206 -9.47 -2.91 -12.11
CA LEU A 206 -9.03 -3.51 -13.37
C LEU A 206 -7.67 -4.21 -13.25
N TYR A 207 -6.75 -3.64 -12.46
CA TYR A 207 -5.47 -4.31 -12.17
C TYR A 207 -5.69 -5.60 -11.38
N HIS A 208 -6.57 -5.61 -10.38
CA HIS A 208 -6.91 -6.82 -9.63
C HIS A 208 -7.48 -7.91 -10.52
N HIS A 209 -8.45 -7.59 -11.37
CA HIS A 209 -8.98 -8.57 -12.32
C HIS A 209 -7.91 -9.14 -13.26
N LEU A 210 -6.89 -8.35 -13.64
CA LEU A 210 -5.77 -8.82 -14.44
C LEU A 210 -4.78 -9.68 -13.64
N ALA A 211 -4.55 -9.35 -12.37
CA ALA A 211 -3.67 -10.10 -11.49
C ALA A 211 -4.25 -11.49 -11.18
N ASP A 212 -5.58 -11.60 -11.13
CA ASP A 212 -6.31 -12.85 -10.90
C ASP A 212 -6.49 -13.70 -12.17
N PHE A 213 -5.90 -13.33 -13.31
CA PHE A 213 -6.08 -14.00 -14.61
C PHE A 213 -5.86 -15.53 -14.53
N ASP A 214 -4.72 -15.99 -14.01
CA ASP A 214 -4.38 -17.42 -13.92
C ASP A 214 -5.29 -18.19 -12.93
N HIS A 215 -5.85 -17.47 -11.95
CA HIS A 215 -6.80 -18.05 -11.00
C HIS A 215 -8.18 -18.19 -11.65
N ASP A 216 -8.66 -17.12 -12.27
CA ASP A 216 -9.94 -17.06 -12.97
C ASP A 216 -10.02 -18.03 -14.15
N GLU A 217 -8.89 -18.28 -14.82
CA GLU A 217 -8.79 -19.32 -15.84
C GLU A 217 -9.03 -20.71 -15.26
N ARG A 218 -8.42 -21.03 -14.11
CA ARG A 218 -8.58 -22.33 -13.44
C ARG A 218 -9.97 -22.54 -12.86
N SER A 219 -10.56 -21.51 -12.25
CA SER A 219 -11.89 -21.59 -11.63
C SER A 219 -13.04 -21.35 -12.62
N ASN A 220 -12.72 -21.15 -13.91
CA ASN A 220 -13.64 -20.75 -14.96
C ASN A 220 -14.50 -19.50 -14.64
N THR A 221 -13.94 -18.54 -13.90
CA THR A 221 -14.61 -17.27 -13.60
C THR A 221 -14.44 -16.31 -14.78
N HIS A 222 -15.52 -15.68 -15.25
CA HIS A 222 -15.48 -14.77 -16.42
C HIS A 222 -15.31 -13.30 -16.01
N THR A 223 -14.22 -12.97 -15.32
CA THR A 223 -13.92 -11.57 -14.97
C THR A 223 -13.56 -10.75 -16.22
N PHE A 224 -13.59 -9.41 -16.08
CA PHE A 224 -13.19 -8.52 -17.17
C PHE A 224 -11.71 -8.66 -17.53
N GLY A 225 -10.83 -8.89 -16.54
CA GLY A 225 -9.40 -9.07 -16.75
C GLY A 225 -9.09 -10.31 -17.57
N ARG A 226 -9.79 -11.43 -17.30
CA ARG A 226 -9.71 -12.66 -18.11
C ARG A 226 -10.29 -12.47 -19.51
N SER A 227 -11.48 -11.87 -19.61
CA SER A 227 -12.22 -11.80 -20.87
C SER A 227 -11.63 -10.77 -21.85
N HIS A 228 -11.07 -9.68 -21.35
CA HIS A 228 -10.56 -8.57 -22.16
C HIS A 228 -9.24 -8.02 -21.59
N PRO A 229 -8.14 -8.80 -21.59
CA PRO A 229 -6.90 -8.42 -20.91
C PRO A 229 -6.23 -7.18 -21.53
N GLU A 230 -6.21 -7.08 -22.86
CA GLU A 230 -5.60 -5.92 -23.54
C GLU A 230 -6.43 -4.64 -23.38
N LEU A 231 -7.76 -4.75 -23.38
CA LEU A 231 -8.62 -3.61 -23.08
C LEU A 231 -8.47 -3.17 -21.62
N SER A 232 -8.36 -4.10 -20.67
CA SER A 232 -8.07 -3.81 -19.27
C SER A 232 -6.78 -3.02 -19.11
N LYS A 233 -5.69 -3.43 -19.77
CA LYS A 233 -4.41 -2.68 -19.77
C LYS A 233 -4.56 -1.26 -20.33
N LYS A 234 -5.32 -1.09 -21.42
CA LYS A 234 -5.59 0.24 -22.01
C LYS A 234 -6.40 1.12 -21.06
N LEU A 235 -7.47 0.58 -20.47
CA LEU A 235 -8.32 1.30 -19.52
C LEU A 235 -7.57 1.68 -18.25
N ILE A 236 -6.72 0.79 -17.70
CA ILE A 236 -5.85 1.11 -16.56
C ILE A 236 -4.98 2.33 -16.86
N LYS A 237 -4.34 2.36 -18.04
CA LYS A 237 -3.51 3.51 -18.46
C LYS A 237 -4.35 4.77 -18.62
N GLY A 238 -5.50 4.67 -19.29
CA GLY A 238 -6.42 5.79 -19.51
C GLY A 238 -6.94 6.40 -18.22
N PHE A 239 -7.52 5.59 -17.33
CA PHE A 239 -8.02 6.06 -16.04
C PHE A 239 -6.89 6.55 -15.14
N SER A 240 -5.72 5.89 -15.13
CA SER A 240 -4.56 6.40 -14.38
C SER A 240 -4.14 7.79 -14.86
N LEU A 241 -4.17 8.05 -16.17
CA LEU A 241 -3.88 9.37 -16.72
C LEU A 241 -4.94 10.39 -16.29
N ILE A 242 -6.22 10.06 -16.35
CA ILE A 242 -7.32 10.93 -15.88
C ILE A 242 -7.10 11.30 -14.40
N VAL A 243 -6.80 10.32 -13.55
CA VAL A 243 -6.54 10.54 -12.13
C VAL A 243 -5.32 11.44 -11.93
N ILE A 244 -4.22 11.21 -12.65
CA ILE A 244 -3.02 12.06 -12.57
C ILE A 244 -3.38 13.50 -12.97
N LEU A 245 -4.07 13.69 -14.09
CA LEU A 245 -4.50 14.99 -14.58
C LEU A 245 -5.46 15.69 -13.62
N ALA A 246 -6.30 14.96 -12.89
CA ALA A 246 -7.19 15.53 -11.87
C ALA A 246 -6.43 15.95 -10.60
N ILE A 247 -5.38 15.22 -10.22
CA ILE A 247 -4.58 15.52 -9.03
C ILE A 247 -3.61 16.68 -9.25
N LEU A 248 -3.06 16.83 -10.46
CA LEU A 248 -2.08 17.88 -10.73
C LEU A 248 -2.60 19.31 -10.41
N PRO A 249 -3.81 19.72 -10.81
CA PRO A 249 -4.40 20.99 -10.41
C PRO A 249 -4.62 21.08 -8.89
N ALA A 250 -5.09 20.00 -8.25
CA ALA A 250 -5.28 19.98 -6.80
C ALA A 250 -3.96 20.18 -6.05
N LEU A 251 -2.88 19.53 -6.51
CA LEU A 251 -1.53 19.73 -6.00
C LEU A 251 -1.01 21.13 -6.32
N GLY A 252 -1.29 21.68 -7.50
CA GLY A 252 -0.92 23.04 -7.89
C GLY A 252 -1.58 24.08 -6.98
N TYR A 253 -2.89 23.97 -6.77
CA TYR A 253 -3.65 24.80 -5.84
C TYR A 253 -3.12 24.67 -4.41
N ALA A 254 -2.96 23.42 -3.94
CA ALA A 254 -2.37 23.14 -2.65
C ALA A 254 -0.98 23.77 -2.50
N THR A 255 -0.14 23.73 -3.55
CA THR A 255 1.21 24.32 -3.57
C THR A 255 1.18 25.84 -3.50
N ILE A 256 0.22 26.50 -4.16
CA ILE A 256 0.06 27.96 -4.10
C ILE A 256 -0.30 28.40 -2.67
N GLU A 257 -1.28 27.72 -2.06
CA GLU A 257 -1.60 27.91 -0.63
C GLU A 257 -0.38 27.56 0.26
N PHE A 258 0.46 26.62 -0.19
CA PHE A 258 1.65 26.16 0.53
C PHE A 258 2.87 27.07 0.48
N LEU A 259 3.01 27.90 -0.55
CA LEU A 259 4.10 28.87 -0.62
C LEU A 259 4.04 29.86 0.56
N ALA A 260 2.88 29.98 1.21
CA ALA A 260 2.75 30.68 2.49
C ALA A 260 3.36 29.92 3.70
N ARG A 261 3.74 28.65 3.57
CA ARG A 261 4.27 27.76 4.65
C ARG A 261 5.40 26.83 4.14
N PRO A 262 6.64 27.35 3.95
CA PRO A 262 7.70 26.68 3.18
C PRO A 262 8.22 25.35 3.76
N TYR A 263 8.10 25.10 5.06
CA TYR A 263 8.67 23.92 5.70
C TYR A 263 7.95 22.61 5.33
N VAL A 264 6.62 22.60 5.21
CA VAL A 264 5.89 21.39 4.77
C VAL A 264 5.99 21.19 3.26
N PHE A 265 6.22 22.24 2.45
CA PHE A 265 6.59 22.10 1.04
C PHE A 265 7.89 21.30 0.89
N CYS A 266 8.92 21.62 1.69
CA CYS A 266 10.18 20.87 1.69
C CYS A 266 10.01 19.39 2.06
N ILE A 267 9.13 19.06 3.00
CA ILE A 267 8.85 17.67 3.41
C ILE A 267 8.12 16.93 2.29
N VAL A 268 7.05 17.51 1.75
CA VAL A 268 6.24 16.92 0.67
C VAL A 268 7.08 16.74 -0.61
N PHE A 269 7.80 17.78 -1.02
CA PHE A 269 8.65 17.78 -2.20
C PHE A 269 9.86 16.85 -2.04
N GLY A 270 10.47 16.81 -0.84
CA GLY A 270 11.53 15.87 -0.50
C GLY A 270 11.08 14.41 -0.61
N LEU A 271 9.86 14.09 -0.14
CA LEU A 271 9.26 12.75 -0.26
C LEU A 271 8.94 12.40 -1.72
N LEU A 272 8.48 13.36 -2.53
CA LEU A 272 8.21 13.16 -3.96
C LEU A 272 9.51 12.95 -4.76
N ILE A 273 10.52 13.81 -4.60
CA ILE A 273 11.85 13.65 -5.24
C ILE A 273 12.47 12.31 -4.84
N TRP A 274 12.36 11.92 -3.57
CA TRP A 274 12.85 10.64 -3.07
C TRP A 274 12.26 9.43 -3.83
N THR A 275 10.96 9.46 -4.13
CA THR A 275 10.35 8.39 -4.94
C THR A 275 10.87 8.34 -6.36
N GLU A 276 11.24 9.48 -6.91
CA GLU A 276 11.81 9.55 -8.26
C GLU A 276 13.28 9.09 -8.27
N VAL A 277 14.05 9.36 -7.22
CA VAL A 277 15.45 8.92 -7.11
C VAL A 277 15.56 7.41 -6.83
N SER A 278 14.59 6.83 -6.09
CA SER A 278 14.54 5.38 -5.84
C SER A 278 14.18 4.54 -7.07
N ARG A 279 13.76 5.17 -8.18
CA ARG A 279 13.45 4.59 -9.50
C ARG A 279 14.57 3.73 -10.09
N ASN A 280 15.82 4.00 -9.74
CA ASN A 280 16.97 3.56 -10.55
C ASN A 280 17.49 2.14 -10.27
N THR A 281 16.65 1.21 -9.77
CA THR A 281 17.13 -0.15 -9.40
C THR A 281 16.21 -1.33 -9.77
N ARG A 282 15.11 -1.16 -10.52
CA ARG A 282 14.23 -2.30 -10.88
C ARG A 282 13.81 -2.34 -12.35
N SER A 283 13.82 -3.58 -12.87
CA SER A 283 13.50 -3.98 -14.24
C SER A 283 12.10 -3.57 -14.69
N SER A 284 11.93 -3.40 -16.00
CA SER A 284 10.69 -3.04 -16.73
C SER A 284 9.41 -3.80 -16.33
N HIS A 285 9.52 -4.99 -15.74
CA HIS A 285 8.37 -5.78 -15.28
C HIS A 285 7.63 -5.23 -14.04
N SER A 286 8.15 -4.18 -13.37
CA SER A 286 7.52 -3.62 -12.16
C SER A 286 6.81 -2.28 -12.36
N TYR A 287 6.42 -1.90 -13.58
CA TYR A 287 5.79 -0.59 -13.82
C TYR A 287 4.44 -0.42 -13.10
N LEU A 288 3.61 -1.46 -13.07
CA LEU A 288 2.30 -1.42 -12.38
C LEU A 288 2.45 -1.47 -10.85
N LEU A 289 3.35 -2.31 -10.35
CA LEU A 289 3.73 -2.33 -8.94
C LEU A 289 4.31 -0.98 -8.50
N TRP A 290 5.08 -0.33 -9.36
CA TRP A 290 5.64 1.00 -9.14
C TRP A 290 4.56 2.09 -9.06
N ILE A 291 3.56 2.06 -9.96
CA ILE A 291 2.37 2.93 -9.89
C ILE A 291 1.70 2.78 -8.52
N HIS A 292 1.33 1.56 -8.11
CA HIS A 292 0.71 1.31 -6.80
C HIS A 292 1.55 1.79 -5.60
N THR A 293 2.87 1.57 -5.67
CA THR A 293 3.82 1.93 -4.60
C THR A 293 3.97 3.46 -4.46
N LYS A 294 3.92 4.20 -5.59
CA LYS A 294 3.94 5.66 -5.60
C LYS A 294 2.63 6.26 -5.11
N TRP A 295 1.50 5.70 -5.53
CA TRP A 295 0.18 6.09 -5.02
C TRP A 295 0.10 5.92 -3.50
N PHE A 296 0.69 4.86 -2.95
CA PHE A 296 0.75 4.68 -1.49
C PHE A 296 1.55 5.77 -0.78
N LEU A 297 2.69 6.21 -1.32
CA LEU A 297 3.44 7.30 -0.68
C LEU A 297 2.73 8.64 -0.85
N ALA A 298 2.19 8.93 -2.03
CA ALA A 298 1.39 10.14 -2.27
C ALA A 298 0.21 10.20 -1.29
N ARG A 299 -0.42 9.06 -0.96
CA ARG A 299 -1.48 8.95 0.06
C ARG A 299 -0.98 9.28 1.47
N GLN A 300 0.15 8.73 1.89
CA GLN A 300 0.73 9.04 3.21
C GLN A 300 1.18 10.50 3.31
N VAL A 301 1.68 11.06 2.20
CA VAL A 301 2.05 12.46 2.08
C VAL A 301 0.83 13.37 2.11
N LEU A 302 -0.27 12.99 1.47
CA LEU A 302 -1.55 13.73 1.54
C LEU A 302 -2.19 13.65 2.92
N LEU A 303 -2.08 12.50 3.59
CA LEU A 303 -2.54 12.34 4.97
C LEU A 303 -1.69 13.21 5.91
N ALA A 304 -0.36 13.15 5.80
CA ALA A 304 0.54 14.02 6.55
C ALA A 304 0.31 15.51 6.22
N PHE A 305 0.01 15.85 4.97
CA PHE A 305 -0.37 17.19 4.51
C PHE A 305 -1.65 17.69 5.20
N PHE A 306 -2.71 16.88 5.24
CA PHE A 306 -3.96 17.19 5.91
C PHE A 306 -3.77 17.41 7.41
N LEU A 307 -2.88 16.62 8.03
CA LEU A 307 -2.62 16.64 9.47
C LEU A 307 -1.67 17.78 9.88
N CYS A 308 -0.77 18.20 8.99
CA CYS A 308 0.13 19.34 9.24
C CYS A 308 -0.54 20.69 8.94
N TYR A 309 -1.56 20.73 8.07
CA TYR A 309 -2.21 21.99 7.69
C TYR A 309 -2.98 22.65 8.85
N THR A 310 -3.41 21.86 9.84
CA THR A 310 -4.53 22.27 10.70
C THR A 310 -4.14 22.64 12.12
N TRP A 311 -2.92 22.33 12.57
CA TRP A 311 -2.36 22.67 13.91
C TRP A 311 -3.41 22.73 15.03
N GLN A 312 -4.31 21.76 15.00
CA GLN A 312 -5.44 21.61 15.91
C GLN A 312 -5.15 20.36 16.72
N GLU A 313 -5.53 20.33 18.00
CA GLU A 313 -5.23 19.19 18.88
C GLU A 313 -5.80 17.88 18.31
N GLU A 314 -6.92 18.00 17.60
CA GLU A 314 -7.63 17.00 16.82
C GLU A 314 -6.75 16.34 15.74
N ALA A 315 -5.83 17.10 15.13
CA ALA A 315 -4.92 16.60 14.11
C ALA A 315 -3.91 15.58 14.68
N TYR A 316 -3.51 15.73 15.95
CA TYR A 316 -2.60 14.76 16.58
C TYR A 316 -3.26 13.40 16.79
N VAL A 317 -4.56 13.36 17.11
CA VAL A 317 -5.31 12.11 17.27
C VAL A 317 -5.42 11.36 15.95
N LEU A 318 -5.77 12.06 14.87
CA LEU A 318 -5.82 11.48 13.53
C LEU A 318 -4.45 11.03 13.03
N PHE A 319 -3.38 11.77 13.34
CA PHE A 319 -2.01 11.42 13.00
C PHE A 319 -1.50 10.19 13.76
N ALA A 320 -1.70 10.15 15.07
CA ALA A 320 -1.36 8.99 15.89
C ALA A 320 -2.11 7.75 15.41
N THR A 321 -3.40 7.88 15.12
CA THR A 321 -4.22 6.80 14.57
C THR A 321 -3.70 6.32 13.22
N GLY A 322 -3.37 7.24 12.31
CA GLY A 322 -2.78 6.93 11.02
C GLY A 322 -1.45 6.18 11.14
N ILE A 323 -0.58 6.59 12.07
CA ILE A 323 0.67 5.87 12.38
C ILE A 323 0.39 4.50 12.97
N VAL A 324 -0.57 4.32 13.88
CA VAL A 324 -0.82 2.99 14.44
C VAL A 324 -1.37 2.03 13.39
N LEU A 325 -2.33 2.49 12.58
CA LEU A 325 -3.02 1.64 11.60
C LEU A 325 -2.18 1.37 10.35
N PHE A 326 -1.43 2.35 9.88
CA PHE A 326 -0.68 2.27 8.62
C PHE A 326 0.84 2.30 8.83
N GLY A 327 1.29 2.42 10.08
CA GLY A 327 2.70 2.52 10.44
C GLY A 327 3.50 1.32 10.06
N GLN A 328 2.94 0.11 10.01
CA GLN A 328 3.70 -1.08 9.61
C GLN A 328 4.30 -0.92 8.20
N LEU A 329 3.56 -0.31 7.27
CA LEU A 329 4.04 -0.03 5.92
C LEU A 329 5.00 1.16 5.89
N PHE A 330 4.77 2.17 6.73
CA PHE A 330 5.70 3.28 6.92
C PHE A 330 7.05 2.80 7.47
N TRP A 331 7.04 2.03 8.56
CA TRP A 331 8.20 1.41 9.20
C TRP A 331 8.92 0.47 8.24
N TRP A 332 8.21 -0.38 7.50
CA TRP A 332 8.84 -1.26 6.51
C TRP A 332 9.56 -0.46 5.43
N ARG A 333 8.98 0.66 4.96
CA ARG A 333 9.65 1.56 4.01
C ARG A 333 10.82 2.30 4.63
N LEU A 334 10.71 2.74 5.88
CA LEU A 334 11.79 3.39 6.60
C LEU A 334 12.97 2.42 6.81
N VAL A 335 12.69 1.17 7.18
CA VAL A 335 13.68 0.09 7.28
C VAL A 335 14.26 -0.24 5.91
N SER A 336 13.45 -0.32 4.85
CA SER A 336 13.96 -0.51 3.48
C SER A 336 14.84 0.65 3.02
N LEU A 337 14.53 1.88 3.43
CA LEU A 337 15.33 3.07 3.20
C LEU A 337 16.67 2.97 3.92
N PHE A 338 16.62 2.68 5.23
CA PHE A 338 17.83 2.53 6.03
C PHE A 338 18.74 1.44 5.47
N THR A 339 18.19 0.28 5.11
CA THR A 339 18.93 -0.82 4.51
C THR A 339 19.49 -0.49 3.12
N ASN A 340 18.73 0.20 2.26
CA ASN A 340 19.21 0.62 0.94
C ASN A 340 20.32 1.68 1.02
N VAL A 341 20.19 2.65 1.92
CA VAL A 341 21.24 3.66 2.16
C VAL A 341 22.47 2.98 2.75
N LEU A 342 22.30 2.17 3.80
CA LEU A 342 23.40 1.46 4.46
C LEU A 342 24.14 0.55 3.48
N THR A 343 23.44 -0.23 2.67
CA THR A 343 24.08 -1.12 1.67
C THR A 343 24.85 -0.35 0.60
N ARG A 344 24.33 0.79 0.12
CA ARG A 344 25.06 1.66 -0.82
C ARG A 344 26.30 2.28 -0.17
N THR A 345 26.19 2.76 1.06
CA THR A 345 27.31 3.32 1.83
C THR A 345 28.38 2.26 2.10
N LEU A 346 27.99 1.04 2.47
CA LEU A 346 28.89 -0.09 2.63
C LEU A 346 29.57 -0.49 1.31
N HIS A 347 28.85 -0.45 0.19
CA HIS A 347 29.42 -0.71 -1.13
C HIS A 347 30.46 0.35 -1.53
N LEU A 348 30.16 1.63 -1.30
CA LEU A 348 31.11 2.73 -1.49
C LEU A 348 32.34 2.58 -0.58
N GLY A 349 32.14 2.24 0.69
CA GLY A 349 33.22 1.98 1.64
C GLY A 349 34.11 0.81 1.20
N ARG A 350 33.53 -0.29 0.71
CA ARG A 350 34.28 -1.40 0.12
C ARG A 350 35.08 -0.96 -1.10
N LYS A 351 34.49 -0.17 -2.00
CA LYS A 351 35.17 0.36 -3.19
C LYS A 351 36.37 1.24 -2.79
N LEU A 352 36.18 2.13 -1.82
CA LEU A 352 37.24 2.97 -1.29
C LEU A 352 38.35 2.13 -0.63
N TYR A 353 37.99 1.13 0.17
CA TYR A 353 38.94 0.20 0.77
C TYR A 353 39.80 -0.51 -0.29
N PHE A 354 39.21 -0.98 -1.40
CA PHE A 354 39.97 -1.59 -2.50
C PHE A 354 40.93 -0.60 -3.17
N VAL A 355 40.52 0.66 -3.36
CA VAL A 355 41.38 1.71 -3.92
C VAL A 355 42.56 1.99 -2.99
N VAL A 356 42.29 2.20 -1.69
CA VAL A 356 43.33 2.43 -0.67
C VAL A 356 44.28 1.24 -0.60
N ARG A 357 43.76 0.01 -0.51
CA ARG A 357 44.58 -1.21 -0.47
C ARG A 357 45.46 -1.36 -1.71
N LYS A 358 44.94 -1.07 -2.91
CA LYS A 358 45.71 -1.11 -4.16
C LYS A 358 46.81 -0.04 -4.16
N GLY A 359 46.51 1.18 -3.71
CA GLY A 359 47.48 2.26 -3.55
C GLY A 359 48.57 1.93 -2.54
N SER A 360 48.21 1.44 -1.36
CA SER A 360 49.16 0.99 -0.32
C SER A 360 50.03 -0.16 -0.80
N SER A 361 49.45 -1.14 -1.51
CA SER A 361 50.23 -2.25 -2.07
C SER A 361 51.24 -1.77 -3.13
N LEU A 362 50.88 -0.81 -3.98
CA LEU A 362 51.81 -0.20 -4.91
C LEU A 362 52.92 0.55 -4.17
N GLY A 363 52.58 1.35 -3.17
CA GLY A 363 53.55 2.07 -2.33
C GLY A 363 54.55 1.15 -1.63
N VAL A 364 54.05 0.06 -1.01
CA VAL A 364 54.90 -0.96 -0.37
C VAL A 364 55.80 -1.65 -1.39
N ASN A 365 55.27 -2.06 -2.54
CA ASN A 365 56.07 -2.70 -3.59
C ASN A 365 57.16 -1.75 -4.14
N TYR A 366 56.85 -0.47 -4.29
CA TYR A 366 57.79 0.54 -4.74
C TYR A 366 58.88 0.80 -3.70
N ALA A 367 58.50 0.89 -2.42
CA ALA A 367 59.44 1.04 -1.31
C ALA A 367 60.39 -0.16 -1.21
N ILE A 368 59.87 -1.39 -1.31
CA ILE A 368 60.68 -2.61 -1.35
C ILE A 368 61.64 -2.58 -2.55
N TYR A 369 61.16 -2.22 -3.74
CA TYR A 369 62.02 -2.10 -4.93
C TYR A 369 63.18 -1.12 -4.71
N TRP A 370 62.91 0.07 -4.19
CA TRP A 370 63.95 1.07 -3.93
C TRP A 370 64.92 0.65 -2.82
N LEU A 371 64.44 -0.04 -1.79
CA LEU A 371 65.29 -0.62 -0.76
C LEU A 371 66.29 -1.60 -1.37
N PHE A 372 65.82 -2.55 -2.19
CA PHE A 372 66.70 -3.48 -2.91
C PHE A 372 67.71 -2.77 -3.81
N ARG A 373 67.24 -1.75 -4.54
CA ARG A 373 68.09 -0.95 -5.42
C ARG A 373 69.18 -0.20 -4.65
N LEU A 374 68.89 0.28 -3.45
CA LEU A 374 69.86 0.92 -2.55
C LEU A 374 70.96 -0.05 -2.09
N PHE A 375 70.65 -1.34 -1.98
CA PHE A 375 71.63 -2.42 -1.72
C PHE A 375 72.27 -2.99 -3.00
N GLY A 376 72.17 -2.29 -4.14
CA GLY A 376 72.79 -2.70 -5.40
C GLY A 376 72.09 -3.87 -6.11
N VAL A 377 70.87 -4.23 -5.70
CA VAL A 377 70.07 -5.28 -6.34
C VAL A 377 68.95 -4.65 -7.14
N ASP A 378 69.05 -4.69 -8.47
CA ASP A 378 67.97 -4.23 -9.34
C ASP A 378 67.03 -5.39 -9.71
N LEU A 379 65.88 -5.42 -9.05
CA LEU A 379 64.85 -6.44 -9.24
C LEU A 379 64.23 -6.43 -10.66
N LYS A 380 64.26 -5.29 -11.36
CA LYS A 380 63.69 -5.17 -12.72
C LYS A 380 64.58 -5.85 -13.76
N THR A 381 65.89 -5.60 -13.71
CA THR A 381 66.85 -6.26 -14.60
C THR A 381 66.90 -7.77 -14.34
N LEU A 382 66.72 -8.19 -13.08
CA LEU A 382 66.63 -9.61 -12.71
C LEU A 382 65.28 -10.27 -13.04
N ASN A 383 64.28 -9.50 -13.50
CA ASN A 383 62.92 -9.96 -13.79
C ASN A 383 62.31 -10.84 -12.67
N THR A 384 62.51 -10.46 -11.40
CA THR A 384 62.02 -11.21 -10.24
C THR A 384 61.37 -10.29 -9.20
N SER A 385 60.43 -10.82 -8.42
CA SER A 385 59.95 -10.14 -7.21
C SER A 385 60.97 -10.23 -6.07
N ALA A 386 60.86 -9.35 -5.07
CA ALA A 386 61.70 -9.40 -3.86
C ALA A 386 61.62 -10.76 -3.15
N MET A 387 60.41 -11.34 -3.06
CA MET A 387 60.19 -12.69 -2.52
C MET A 387 60.87 -13.77 -3.39
N GLY A 388 60.81 -13.62 -4.72
CA GLY A 388 61.51 -14.51 -5.65
C GLY A 388 63.03 -14.45 -5.49
N TYR A 389 63.58 -13.25 -5.27
CA TYR A 389 65.00 -13.05 -5.01
C TYR A 389 65.46 -13.71 -3.70
N PHE A 390 64.71 -13.55 -2.60
CA PHE A 390 65.05 -14.22 -1.34
C PHE A 390 65.00 -15.74 -1.47
N LYS A 391 63.98 -16.29 -2.15
CA LYS A 391 63.86 -17.73 -2.39
C LYS A 391 65.01 -18.28 -3.24
N SER A 392 65.49 -17.55 -4.23
CA SER A 392 66.61 -18.00 -5.06
C SER A 392 67.94 -17.98 -4.31
N ARG A 393 68.11 -17.08 -3.34
CA ARG A 393 69.29 -17.02 -2.47
C ARG A 393 69.30 -18.08 -1.38
N LEU A 394 68.16 -18.41 -0.79
CA LEU A 394 68.05 -19.45 0.24
C LEU A 394 68.23 -20.89 -0.30
N LYS A 395 68.09 -21.09 -1.61
CA LYS A 395 68.33 -22.38 -2.26
C LYS A 395 69.79 -22.64 -2.65
N LYS A 396 70.67 -21.65 -2.48
CA LYS A 396 72.12 -21.77 -2.65
C LYS A 396 72.74 -21.82 -1.27
#